data_AF-G2E8I8-F1
#
_entry.id   AF-G2E8I8-F1
#
_cell.length_a   1.000
_cell.length_b   1.000
_cell.length_c   1.000
_cell.angle_alpha   90.00
_cell.angle_beta   90.00
_cell.angle_gamma   90.00
#
_symmetry.space_group_name_H-M   'P 1'
#
loop_
_entity.id
_entity.type
_entity.pdbx_description
1 polymer ?
#
loop_
_entity_poly.entity_id
_entity_poly.type
_entity_poly.pdbx_seq_one_letter_code
_entity_poly.pdbx_strand_id
1 'polypeptide(L)'
;MEIRLHKNARTTPAIRRELQASTLPSKVLAAQYNLSVQTVRKWRRRTVVEDASHRPHRLSTTLSPEQEVLVVALRETLLLPLDDLLAVTRAFIH
;
A
#
# COMPACT_ATOMS: atom_id res chain seq x y z
N MET A 1 6.14 0.65 -15.95
CA MET A 1 5.73 0.07 -14.65
C MET A 1 6.97 -0.56 -14.05
N GLU A 2 7.57 0.04 -13.02
CA GLU A 2 8.73 -0.57 -12.34
C GLU A 2 8.26 -1.71 -11.45
N ILE A 3 8.51 -2.94 -11.87
CA ILE A 3 8.19 -4.13 -11.07
C ILE A 3 9.43 -4.47 -10.24
N ARG A 4 9.40 -4.12 -8.95
CA ARG A 4 10.44 -4.51 -7.98
C ARG A 4 10.18 -5.94 -7.51
N LEU A 5 10.59 -6.92 -8.32
CA LEU A 5 10.40 -8.34 -8.02
C LEU A 5 11.60 -8.91 -7.26
N HIS A 6 11.34 -9.52 -6.11
CA HIS A 6 12.37 -10.31 -5.42
C HIS A 6 12.70 -11.58 -6.22
N LYS A 7 13.99 -11.92 -6.36
CA LYS A 7 14.47 -13.07 -7.16
C LYS A 7 13.78 -14.40 -6.81
N ASN A 8 13.41 -14.59 -5.54
CA ASN A 8 12.77 -15.81 -5.05
C ASN A 8 11.23 -15.73 -4.98
N ALA A 9 10.62 -14.67 -5.51
CA ALA A 9 9.16 -14.53 -5.48
C ALA A 9 8.49 -15.55 -6.41
N ARG A 10 7.68 -16.45 -5.85
CA ARG A 10 6.92 -17.44 -6.64
C ARG A 10 5.62 -16.90 -7.21
N THR A 11 4.91 -16.04 -6.50
CA THR A 11 3.66 -15.42 -7.00
C THR A 11 3.99 -14.10 -7.68
N THR A 12 4.59 -14.16 -8.86
CA THR A 12 4.91 -12.99 -9.70
C THR A 12 3.64 -12.42 -10.36
N PRO A 13 3.62 -11.16 -10.81
CA PRO A 13 2.48 -10.60 -11.55
C PRO A 13 2.04 -11.45 -12.76
N ALA A 14 2.99 -12.06 -13.47
CA ALA A 14 2.70 -12.96 -14.58
C ALA A 14 1.94 -14.22 -14.11
N ILE A 15 2.43 -14.88 -13.05
CA ILE A 15 1.77 -16.07 -12.48
C ILE A 15 0.40 -15.70 -11.92
N ARG A 16 0.27 -14.58 -11.21
CA ARG A 16 -1.03 -14.12 -10.68
C ARG A 16 -2.08 -13.91 -11.78
N ARG A 17 -1.67 -13.33 -12.91
CA ARG A 17 -2.53 -13.15 -14.10
C ARG A 17 -2.95 -14.49 -14.70
N GLU A 18 -2.03 -15.44 -14.79
CA GLU A 18 -2.32 -16.79 -15.28
C GLU A 18 -3.28 -17.54 -14.34
N LEU A 19 -3.08 -17.43 -13.03
CA LEU A 19 -3.98 -18.04 -12.04
C LEU A 19 -5.42 -17.51 -12.17
N GLN A 20 -5.58 -16.22 -12.50
CA GLN A 20 -6.88 -15.58 -12.75
C GLN A 20 -7.52 -16.03 -14.07
N ALA A 21 -6.75 -16.10 -15.16
CA ALA A 21 -7.27 -16.43 -16.49
C ALA A 21 -7.52 -17.93 -16.70
N SER A 22 -6.79 -18.80 -16.01
CA SER A 22 -6.89 -20.25 -16.20
C SER A 22 -8.23 -20.80 -15.73
N THR A 23 -8.79 -21.75 -16.48
CA THR A 23 -10.00 -22.52 -16.13
C THR A 23 -9.68 -23.81 -15.37
N LEU A 24 -8.40 -24.19 -15.25
CA LEU A 24 -7.96 -25.45 -14.62
C LEU A 24 -8.39 -25.53 -13.14
N PRO A 25 -8.52 -26.72 -12.55
CA PRO A 25 -8.79 -26.83 -11.13
C PRO A 25 -7.68 -26.21 -10.26
N SER A 26 -8.03 -25.55 -9.16
CA SER A 26 -7.03 -24.88 -8.30
C SER A 26 -5.97 -25.83 -7.73
N LYS A 27 -6.28 -27.12 -7.58
CA LYS A 27 -5.32 -28.15 -7.15
C LYS A 27 -4.22 -28.39 -8.20
N VAL A 28 -4.58 -28.37 -9.48
CA VAL A 28 -3.64 -28.57 -10.59
C VAL A 28 -2.66 -27.39 -10.67
N LEU A 29 -3.20 -26.16 -10.65
CA LEU A 29 -2.36 -24.95 -10.64
C LEU A 29 -1.47 -24.87 -9.39
N ALA A 30 -1.98 -25.27 -8.23
CA ALA A 30 -1.20 -25.30 -7.00
C ALA A 30 0.02 -26.24 -7.12
N ALA A 31 -0.16 -27.43 -7.69
CA ALA A 31 0.93 -28.36 -7.95
C ALA A 31 1.91 -27.80 -8.99
N GLN A 32 1.41 -27.26 -10.11
CA GLN A 32 2.23 -26.72 -11.20
C GLN A 32 3.16 -25.59 -10.75
N TYR A 33 2.64 -24.61 -9.99
CA TYR A 33 3.42 -23.46 -9.53
C TYR A 33 4.06 -23.67 -8.15
N ASN A 34 3.93 -24.87 -7.57
CA ASN A 34 4.37 -25.19 -6.21
C ASN A 34 3.89 -24.12 -5.19
N LEU A 35 2.58 -23.88 -5.23
CA LEU A 35 1.84 -22.94 -4.38
C LEU A 35 0.82 -23.72 -3.51
N SER A 36 0.33 -23.08 -2.46
CA SER A 36 -0.85 -23.62 -1.76
C SER A 36 -2.12 -23.39 -2.57
N VAL A 37 -3.09 -24.30 -2.44
CA VAL A 37 -4.43 -24.15 -3.06
C VAL A 37 -5.11 -22.87 -2.58
N GLN A 38 -4.87 -22.46 -1.33
CA GLN A 38 -5.39 -21.20 -0.79
C GLN A 38 -4.83 -19.98 -1.53
N THR A 39 -3.53 -19.98 -1.85
CA THR A 39 -2.90 -18.91 -2.64
C THR A 39 -3.50 -18.81 -4.04
N VAL A 40 -3.75 -19.95 -4.70
CA VAL A 40 -4.43 -19.97 -6.01
C VAL A 40 -5.84 -19.38 -5.90
N ARG A 41 -6.63 -19.84 -4.92
CA ARG A 41 -8.00 -19.33 -4.69
C ARG A 41 -8.03 -17.85 -4.32
N LYS A 42 -7.01 -17.35 -3.62
CA LYS A 42 -6.85 -15.93 -3.28
C LYS A 42 -6.64 -15.11 -4.55
N TRP A 43 -5.70 -15.49 -5.40
CA TRP A 43 -5.40 -14.73 -6.61
C TRP A 43 -6.50 -14.77 -7.66
N ARG A 44 -7.23 -15.89 -7.79
CA ARG A 44 -8.44 -15.96 -8.63
C ARG A 44 -9.54 -14.98 -8.27
N ARG A 45 -9.72 -14.72 -6.97
CA ARG A 45 -10.78 -13.84 -6.46
C ARG A 45 -10.38 -12.37 -6.44
N ARG A 46 -9.09 -12.06 -6.61
CA ARG A 46 -8.61 -10.67 -6.67
C ARG A 46 -8.94 -10.06 -8.02
N THR A 47 -9.26 -8.78 -8.03
CA THR A 47 -9.50 -7.98 -9.23
C THR A 47 -8.21 -7.45 -9.86
N VAL A 48 -7.13 -7.35 -9.09
CA VAL A 48 -5.84 -6.81 -9.53
C VAL A 48 -4.70 -7.81 -9.29
N VAL A 49 -3.69 -7.79 -10.16
CA VAL A 49 -2.49 -8.64 -10.07
C VAL A 49 -1.30 -7.93 -9.41
N GLU A 50 -1.32 -6.61 -9.40
CA GLU A 50 -0.24 -5.79 -8.87
C GLU A 50 -0.27 -5.73 -7.35
N ASP A 51 0.89 -5.46 -6.76
CA ASP A 51 0.96 -5.20 -5.32
C ASP A 51 0.32 -3.85 -5.02
N ALA A 52 -0.57 -3.84 -4.03
CA ALA A 52 -1.13 -2.60 -3.52
C ALA A 52 -0.04 -1.80 -2.79
N SER A 53 -0.28 -0.50 -2.65
CA SER A 53 0.55 0.34 -1.81
C SER A 53 0.66 -0.26 -0.40
N HIS A 54 1.87 -0.27 0.16
CA HIS A 54 2.09 -0.61 1.56
C HIS A 54 1.68 0.54 2.51
N ARG A 55 1.32 1.71 1.95
CA ARG A 55 0.85 2.84 2.75
C ARG A 55 -0.50 2.49 3.37
N PRO A 56 -0.69 2.71 4.68
CA PRO A 56 -1.99 2.56 5.32
C PRO A 56 -3.06 3.40 4.62
N HIS A 57 -4.27 2.88 4.48
CA HIS A 57 -5.40 3.63 3.94
C HIS A 57 -5.83 4.79 4.86
N ARG A 58 -5.62 4.62 6.16
CA ARG A 58 -5.85 5.66 7.17
C ARG A 58 -4.58 5.81 7.98
N LEU A 59 -3.99 7.00 7.94
CA LEU A 59 -2.91 7.37 8.84
C LEU A 59 -3.55 7.77 10.17
N SER A 60 -3.03 7.25 11.28
CA SER A 60 -3.45 7.67 12.62
C SER A 60 -2.70 8.95 12.97
N THR A 61 -3.12 10.08 12.41
CA THR A 61 -2.57 11.40 12.73
C THR A 61 -3.37 12.03 13.88
N THR A 62 -2.72 12.92 14.64
CA THR A 62 -3.37 13.68 15.70
C THR A 62 -4.09 14.92 15.18
N LEU A 63 -3.67 15.43 14.01
CA LEU A 63 -4.26 16.60 13.39
C LEU A 63 -5.42 16.21 12.47
N SER A 64 -6.48 17.01 12.46
CA SER A 64 -7.51 16.95 11.43
C SER A 64 -6.96 17.44 10.08
N PRO A 65 -7.59 17.07 8.95
CA PRO A 65 -7.17 17.56 7.64
C PRO A 65 -7.12 19.10 7.56
N GLU A 66 -8.05 19.80 8.22
CA GLU A 66 -8.10 21.26 8.25
C GLU A 66 -6.92 21.85 9.04
N GLN A 67 -6.57 21.23 10.17
CA GLN A 67 -5.43 21.62 10.98
C GLN A 67 -4.11 21.39 10.24
N GLU A 68 -3.98 20.28 9.49
CA GLU A 68 -2.81 20.03 8.65
C GLU A 68 -2.60 21.15 7.61
N VAL A 69 -3.68 21.57 6.93
CA VAL A 69 -3.64 22.68 5.97
C VAL A 69 -3.20 23.99 6.66
N LEU A 70 -3.72 24.27 7.85
CA LEU A 70 -3.33 25.45 8.62
C LEU A 70 -1.84 25.42 8.98
N VAL A 71 -1.32 24.29 9.47
CA VAL A 71 0.11 24.14 9.83
C VAL A 71 1.01 24.30 8.60
N VAL A 72 0.60 23.77 7.44
CA VAL A 72 1.34 23.97 6.17
C VAL A 72 1.38 25.45 5.80
N ALA A 73 0.26 26.16 5.85
CA ALA A 73 0.20 27.59 5.56
C ALA A 73 1.08 28.41 6.53
N LEU A 74 1.07 28.08 7.83
CA LEU A 74 1.95 28.71 8.82
C LEU A 74 3.42 28.47 8.50
N ARG A 75 3.79 27.26 8.06
CA ARG A 75 5.17 26.95 7.66
C ARG A 75 5.61 27.76 6.46
N GLU A 76 4.76 27.87 5.44
CA GLU A 76 5.07 28.59 4.20
C GLU A 76 5.15 30.11 4.40
N THR A 77 4.36 30.65 5.34
CA THR A 77 4.30 32.10 5.62
C THR A 77 5.34 32.57 6.62
N LEU A 78 5.52 31.82 7.72
CA LEU A 78 6.41 32.22 8.82
C LEU A 78 7.83 31.69 8.64
N LEU A 79 8.03 30.69 7.77
CA LEU A 79 9.32 30.05 7.50
C LEU A 79 10.05 29.60 8.78
N LEU A 80 9.28 29.22 9.80
CA LEU A 80 9.82 28.77 11.08
C LEU A 80 10.62 27.47 10.91
N PRO A 81 11.68 27.27 11.71
CA PRO A 81 12.25 25.96 11.94
C PRO A 81 11.17 24.95 12.35
N LEU A 82 11.34 23.67 11.97
CA LEU A 82 10.34 22.64 12.27
C LEU A 82 10.07 22.48 13.76
N ASP A 83 11.10 22.66 14.60
CA ASP A 83 10.96 22.57 16.07
C ASP A 83 10.08 23.69 16.62
N ASP A 84 10.27 24.92 16.14
CA ASP A 84 9.45 26.08 16.52
C ASP A 84 8.02 25.95 16.00
N LEU A 85 7.85 25.47 14.76
CA LEU A 85 6.54 25.20 14.19
C LEU A 85 5.79 24.13 15.01
N LEU A 86 6.49 23.10 15.48
CA LEU A 86 5.91 22.06 16.34
C LEU A 86 5.46 22.65 17.69
N ALA A 87 6.29 23.50 18.30
CA ALA A 87 5.95 24.18 19.55
C ALA A 87 4.70 25.06 19.40
N VAL A 88 4.64 25.88 18.34
CA VAL A 88 3.48 26.73 18.02
C VAL A 88 2.23 25.89 17.75
N THR A 89 2.35 24.84 16.92
CA THR A 89 1.22 23.95 16.59
C THR A 89 0.63 23.33 17.86
N ARG A 90 1.46 22.79 18.76
CA ARG A 90 0.99 22.17 20.00
C ARG A 90 0.35 23.18 20.97
N ALA A 91 0.81 24.42 20.97
CA ALA A 91 0.32 25.45 21.87
C ALA A 91 -1.02 26.05 21.43
N PHE A 92 -1.26 26.15 20.12
CA PHE A 92 -2.36 26.97 19.58
C PHE A 92 -3.37 26.20 18.70
N ILE A 93 -3.10 24.95 18.34
CA ILE A 93 -3.97 24.16 17.46
C ILE A 93 -4.46 22.91 18.23
N HIS A 94 -5.77 22.83 18.46
CA HIS A 94 -6.48 21.78 19.21
C HIS A 94 -7.50 21.06 18.36
#